data_AF-A0A945IX49-F1
#
_entry.id   AF-A0A945IX49-F1
#
_cell.length_a   1.000
_cell.length_b   1.000
_cell.length_c   1.000
_cell.angle_alpha   90.00
_cell.angle_beta   90.00
_cell.angle_gamma   90.00
#
_symmetry.space_group_name_H-M   'P 1'
#
loop_
_entity.id
_entity.type
_entity.pdbx_description
1 polymer ?
#
loop_
_entity_poly.entity_id
_entity_poly.type
_entity_poly.pdbx_seq_one_letter_code
_entity_poly.pdbx_strand_id
1 'polypeptide(L)'
;MNRRRPVIIALLSLVAASCASSDGDDAATPVAEKNAPVQTDVPVETDVPVETEAPAETEAPAETDAPVETDVPVETDGPAEEGGYDFGAIGPIVGDFVETNDLDGAGLVIVDADDGVVHEDYWGEFSAERISLIASSSKMIAAGVLLALQDDGLIDIDAPVADVTGWDGNPEITTAQLISNSSGLVGLGPNPAYPPYLCQFFTDSELEECGAAIFQTPDDDGDIVPPDTEFRYGGAQWQVAGAVAETVSGQTWAKLIDEIYVEPCGLETLGFNNHWAQAGGFGYPAEFIADGPSMLTDTENPQIEGGAYATTGDYAKLLLMHLRGGMCGENQVLSQAALDTMHADRIAAAYEGSAGESTGYGMGWWVDRETGRISDGGAYGSVPWLDLEDGYGAYLVIEADSGSGNELASLLENVVDDAMNAGS
;
A
#
# COMPACT_ATOMS: atom_id res chain seq x y z
N MET A 1 -14.49 -47.25 -6.94
CA MET A 1 -14.67 -45.99 -7.69
C MET A 1 -14.28 -44.85 -6.76
N ASN A 2 -13.02 -44.40 -6.81
CA ASN A 2 -12.55 -43.20 -6.12
C ASN A 2 -11.84 -42.34 -7.17
N ARG A 3 -12.48 -41.23 -7.58
CA ARG A 3 -11.87 -40.25 -8.48
C ARG A 3 -11.05 -39.29 -7.62
N ARG A 4 -9.72 -39.36 -7.74
CA ARG A 4 -8.82 -38.29 -7.29
C ARG A 4 -8.85 -37.19 -8.34
N ARG A 5 -9.22 -35.96 -7.94
CA ARG A 5 -9.02 -34.74 -8.74
C ARG A 5 -7.58 -34.27 -8.52
N PRO A 6 -6.81 -33.89 -9.55
CA PRO A 6 -5.50 -33.29 -9.35
C PRO A 6 -5.67 -31.80 -8.99
N VAL A 7 -4.86 -31.36 -8.03
CA VAL A 7 -4.63 -29.94 -7.72
C VAL A 7 -3.73 -29.39 -8.84
N ILE A 8 -4.21 -28.36 -9.53
CA ILE A 8 -3.46 -27.60 -10.53
C ILE A 8 -2.85 -26.42 -9.79
N ILE A 9 -1.53 -26.37 -9.70
CA ILE A 9 -0.80 -25.17 -9.26
C ILE A 9 -0.81 -24.22 -10.46
N ALA A 10 -1.57 -23.13 -10.35
CA ALA A 10 -1.55 -22.05 -11.33
C ALA A 10 -0.36 -21.13 -11.00
N LEU A 11 0.65 -21.13 -11.87
CA LEU A 11 1.64 -20.05 -11.93
C LEU A 11 0.93 -18.85 -12.56
N LEU A 12 0.51 -17.88 -11.75
CA LEU A 12 0.12 -16.56 -12.26
C LEU A 12 1.39 -15.78 -12.58
N SER A 13 1.53 -15.41 -13.84
CA SER A 13 2.56 -14.48 -14.31
C SER A 13 2.17 -13.08 -13.85
N LEU A 14 2.99 -12.42 -13.04
CA LEU A 14 2.92 -10.96 -12.91
C LEU A 14 3.29 -10.38 -14.27
N VAL A 15 2.30 -9.86 -14.99
CA VAL A 15 2.52 -9.07 -16.19
C VAL A 15 2.71 -7.63 -15.72
N ALA A 16 3.94 -7.14 -15.75
CA ALA A 16 4.19 -5.71 -15.84
C ALA A 16 3.49 -5.22 -17.12
N ALA A 17 2.48 -4.36 -16.98
CA ALA A 17 1.77 -3.78 -18.10
C ALA A 17 2.76 -2.92 -18.92
N SER A 18 3.29 -3.52 -19.98
CA SER A 18 3.92 -2.82 -21.11
C SER A 18 3.38 -3.44 -22.39
N CYS A 19 2.97 -2.60 -23.34
CA CYS A 19 2.28 -3.03 -24.53
C CYS A 19 3.19 -3.82 -25.52
N ALA A 20 2.70 -5.00 -25.90
CA ALA A 20 2.84 -5.74 -27.17
C ALA A 20 4.13 -5.67 -28.03
N SER A 21 4.76 -6.82 -28.28
CA SER A 21 4.78 -7.51 -29.60
C SER A 21 5.54 -8.87 -29.56
N SER A 22 5.39 -9.67 -30.62
CA SER A 22 5.21 -11.13 -30.63
C SER A 22 6.40 -12.01 -31.10
N ASP A 23 6.28 -13.29 -30.72
CA ASP A 23 6.70 -14.55 -31.38
C ASP A 23 8.13 -15.10 -31.26
N GLY A 24 8.21 -16.36 -30.76
CA GLY A 24 9.33 -17.29 -30.97
C GLY A 24 9.31 -18.55 -30.10
N ASP A 25 8.74 -19.65 -30.61
CA ASP A 25 8.80 -21.04 -30.13
C ASP A 25 10.20 -21.55 -29.73
N ASP A 26 10.33 -22.40 -28.68
CA ASP A 26 10.47 -23.87 -28.86
C ASP A 26 10.76 -24.67 -27.55
N ALA A 27 9.97 -25.73 -27.41
CA ALA A 27 10.27 -27.09 -26.91
C ALA A 27 11.07 -27.34 -25.60
N ALA A 28 10.37 -27.86 -24.58
CA ALA A 28 10.94 -28.74 -23.56
C ALA A 28 10.21 -30.10 -23.50
N THR A 29 10.98 -31.19 -23.35
CA THR A 29 10.50 -32.54 -23.02
C THR A 29 11.29 -33.11 -21.82
N PRO A 30 10.73 -34.08 -21.08
CA PRO A 30 10.76 -34.07 -19.61
C PRO A 30 11.62 -35.19 -18.98
N VAL A 31 11.89 -35.11 -17.68
CA VAL A 31 12.42 -36.25 -16.89
C VAL A 31 11.71 -36.41 -15.54
N ALA A 32 10.87 -37.44 -15.51
CA ALA A 32 10.59 -38.47 -14.50
C ALA A 32 10.71 -38.22 -12.97
N GLU A 33 9.57 -38.53 -12.33
CA GLU A 33 9.29 -39.06 -10.99
C GLU A 33 10.41 -39.86 -10.29
N LYS A 34 10.47 -39.81 -8.94
CA LYS A 34 9.84 -40.80 -8.02
C LYS A 34 10.42 -40.66 -6.59
N ASN A 35 9.55 -40.58 -5.58
CA ASN A 35 9.49 -41.51 -4.43
C ASN A 35 8.51 -41.00 -3.36
N ALA A 36 7.68 -41.92 -2.87
CA ALA A 36 6.72 -41.77 -1.78
C ALA A 36 7.06 -42.83 -0.69
N PRO A 37 6.29 -42.94 0.40
CA PRO A 37 6.56 -42.31 1.69
C PRO A 37 6.90 -43.33 2.79
N VAL A 38 7.39 -42.87 3.95
CA VAL A 38 7.53 -43.71 5.16
C VAL A 38 6.56 -43.23 6.23
N GLN A 39 5.78 -44.17 6.72
CA GLN A 39 4.79 -44.09 7.79
C GLN A 39 5.46 -44.47 9.11
N THR A 40 5.12 -43.83 10.23
CA THR A 40 5.29 -44.43 11.57
C THR A 40 4.35 -43.79 12.60
N ASP A 41 3.31 -44.55 12.92
CA ASP A 41 2.69 -44.85 14.21
C ASP A 41 2.73 -43.85 15.39
N VAL A 42 1.52 -43.48 15.81
CA VAL A 42 1.15 -42.96 17.14
C VAL A 42 1.03 -44.12 18.14
N PRO A 43 1.31 -43.94 19.44
CA PRO A 43 0.20 -44.18 20.38
C PRO A 43 0.13 -43.28 21.64
N VAL A 44 -1.12 -42.97 22.00
CA VAL A 44 -1.78 -43.10 23.33
C VAL A 44 -1.89 -41.88 24.25
N GLU A 45 -3.17 -41.66 24.62
CA GLU A 45 -3.79 -40.84 25.65
C GLU A 45 -3.18 -41.00 27.05
N THR A 46 -3.29 -39.97 27.91
CA THR A 46 -4.09 -40.09 29.15
C THR A 46 -4.38 -38.73 29.82
N ASP A 47 -5.64 -38.62 30.24
CA ASP A 47 -6.20 -38.00 31.45
C ASP A 47 -6.16 -36.48 31.73
N VAL A 48 -7.38 -35.94 31.65
CA VAL A 48 -7.90 -34.72 32.27
C VAL A 48 -8.01 -34.90 33.79
N PRO A 49 -7.84 -33.83 34.59
CA PRO A 49 -8.73 -33.69 35.73
C PRO A 49 -9.29 -32.27 35.95
N VAL A 50 -10.61 -32.29 36.22
CA VAL A 50 -11.36 -31.58 37.27
C VAL A 50 -11.89 -30.18 36.97
N GLU A 51 -13.23 -30.20 36.88
CA GLU A 51 -14.17 -29.08 36.97
C GLU A 51 -13.92 -28.20 38.19
N THR A 52 -13.95 -26.88 37.97
CA THR A 52 -14.07 -25.91 39.04
C THR A 52 -15.46 -25.27 38.95
N GLU A 53 -16.16 -25.32 40.08
CA GLU A 53 -17.55 -24.88 40.30
C GLU A 53 -17.80 -23.42 39.89
N ALA A 54 -18.95 -23.19 39.26
CA ALA A 54 -19.46 -21.87 38.89
C ALA A 54 -19.94 -21.08 40.13
N PRO A 55 -19.71 -19.75 40.22
CA PRO A 55 -20.36 -18.93 41.22
C PRO A 55 -21.79 -18.56 40.78
N ALA A 56 -22.60 -18.28 41.80
CA ALA A 56 -24.05 -18.22 41.81
C ALA A 56 -24.69 -17.12 40.96
N GLU A 57 -25.93 -17.41 40.55
CA GLU A 57 -26.88 -16.58 39.82
C GLU A 57 -27.07 -15.20 40.48
N THR A 58 -26.94 -14.15 39.67
CA THR A 58 -27.34 -12.78 40.02
C THR A 58 -28.68 -12.49 39.35
N GLU A 59 -29.62 -12.03 40.17
CA GLU A 59 -31.00 -11.68 39.84
C GLU A 59 -31.13 -10.73 38.64
N ALA A 60 -32.14 -10.98 37.81
CA ALA A 60 -32.47 -10.23 36.61
C ALA A 60 -32.93 -8.78 36.91
N PRO A 61 -32.45 -7.77 36.16
CA PRO A 61 -33.09 -6.46 36.15
C PRO A 61 -34.38 -6.49 35.32
N ALA A 62 -35.31 -5.63 35.72
CA ALA A 62 -36.68 -5.54 35.22
C ALA A 62 -36.79 -5.23 33.73
N GLU A 63 -37.88 -5.70 33.12
CA GLU A 63 -38.26 -5.45 31.73
C GLU A 63 -38.29 -3.95 31.43
N THR A 64 -37.58 -3.57 30.38
CA THR A 64 -37.64 -2.24 29.77
C THR A 64 -38.38 -2.39 28.44
N ASP A 65 -39.30 -1.46 28.18
CA ASP A 65 -40.24 -1.48 27.07
C ASP A 65 -39.59 -1.65 25.69
N ALA A 66 -40.34 -2.31 24.80
CA ALA A 66 -39.96 -2.61 23.41
C ALA A 66 -39.54 -1.36 22.62
N PRO A 67 -38.59 -1.48 21.67
CA PRO A 67 -38.24 -0.38 20.79
C PRO A 67 -39.41 -0.09 19.83
N VAL A 68 -39.69 1.20 19.67
CA VAL A 68 -40.59 1.73 18.65
C VAL A 68 -40.02 1.39 17.27
N GLU A 69 -40.88 0.94 16.35
CA GLU A 69 -40.49 0.67 14.96
C GLU A 69 -39.84 1.92 14.35
N THR A 70 -38.59 1.76 13.92
CA THR A 70 -37.88 2.74 13.10
C THR A 70 -38.49 2.73 11.70
N ASP A 71 -39.02 3.89 11.31
CA ASP A 71 -39.40 4.16 9.93
C ASP A 71 -38.21 3.93 8.98
N VAL A 72 -38.53 3.40 7.81
CA VAL A 72 -37.66 3.14 6.65
C VAL A 72 -36.72 4.33 6.37
N PRO A 73 -35.44 4.13 6.01
CA PRO A 73 -34.59 5.25 5.63
C PRO A 73 -35.19 5.96 4.42
N VAL A 74 -35.44 7.25 4.58
CA VAL A 74 -35.69 8.18 3.48
C VAL A 74 -34.39 8.26 2.68
N GLU A 75 -34.46 8.11 1.36
CA GLU A 75 -33.35 8.42 0.45
C GLU A 75 -32.79 9.80 0.85
N THR A 76 -31.57 9.81 1.35
CA THR A 76 -30.82 11.03 1.54
C THR A 76 -30.44 11.54 0.16
N ASP A 77 -31.17 12.55 -0.32
CA ASP A 77 -30.62 13.49 -1.30
C ASP A 77 -29.20 13.86 -0.82
N GLY A 78 -28.20 13.62 -1.66
CA GLY A 78 -26.79 13.89 -1.37
C GLY A 78 -26.55 15.35 -0.93
N PRO A 79 -25.40 15.64 -0.29
CA PRO A 79 -25.09 17.01 0.09
C PRO A 79 -25.13 17.91 -1.14
N ALA A 80 -25.82 19.03 -0.99
CA ALA A 80 -26.01 20.04 -2.01
C ALA A 80 -24.68 20.53 -2.59
N GLU A 81 -24.68 20.84 -3.89
CA GLU A 81 -23.63 21.56 -4.62
C GLU A 81 -23.21 22.84 -3.88
N GLU A 82 -22.24 22.74 -2.98
CA GLU A 82 -21.46 23.87 -2.48
C GLU A 82 -20.04 23.71 -3.04
N GLY A 83 -19.77 24.44 -4.13
CA GLY A 83 -18.59 24.31 -4.97
C GLY A 83 -19.05 24.05 -6.39
N GLY A 84 -18.69 24.89 -7.36
CA GLY A 84 -19.21 24.85 -8.74
C GLY A 84 -18.80 23.62 -9.57
N TYR A 85 -18.43 22.52 -8.92
CA TYR A 85 -17.96 21.28 -9.50
C TYR A 85 -19.12 20.43 -10.06
N ASP A 86 -18.93 19.85 -11.25
CA ASP A 86 -19.89 18.91 -11.85
C ASP A 86 -19.30 17.51 -11.94
N PHE A 87 -19.53 16.70 -10.91
CA PHE A 87 -19.09 15.30 -10.85
C PHE A 87 -20.12 14.30 -11.39
N GLY A 88 -21.19 14.76 -12.08
CA GLY A 88 -22.33 13.92 -12.46
C GLY A 88 -21.99 12.74 -13.38
N ALA A 89 -20.86 12.80 -14.09
CA ALA A 89 -20.38 11.73 -14.96
C ALA A 89 -19.68 10.57 -14.22
N ILE A 90 -19.23 10.77 -12.97
CA ILE A 90 -18.49 9.75 -12.20
C ILE A 90 -19.38 8.55 -11.89
N GLY A 91 -20.55 8.78 -11.30
CA GLY A 91 -21.45 7.72 -10.85
C GLY A 91 -21.77 6.65 -11.91
N PRO A 92 -22.20 7.05 -13.14
CA PRO A 92 -22.42 6.10 -14.23
C PRO A 92 -21.16 5.32 -14.64
N ILE A 93 -19.99 5.96 -14.71
CA ILE A 93 -18.73 5.31 -15.11
C ILE A 93 -18.35 4.24 -14.09
N VAL A 94 -18.36 4.59 -12.79
CA VAL A 94 -17.98 3.66 -11.72
C VAL A 94 -19.00 2.53 -11.61
N GLY A 95 -20.30 2.84 -11.65
CA GLY A 95 -21.36 1.83 -11.61
C GLY A 95 -21.27 0.80 -12.74
N ASP A 96 -21.10 1.27 -13.98
CA ASP A 96 -20.94 0.38 -15.15
C ASP A 96 -19.66 -0.46 -15.05
N PHE A 97 -18.57 0.11 -14.52
CA PHE A 97 -17.30 -0.60 -14.35
C PHE A 97 -17.39 -1.69 -13.28
N VAL A 98 -18.00 -1.40 -12.14
CA VAL A 98 -18.22 -2.36 -11.04
C VAL A 98 -19.08 -3.53 -11.53
N GLU A 99 -20.18 -3.27 -12.24
CA GLU A 99 -21.04 -4.34 -12.78
C GLU A 99 -20.32 -5.16 -13.87
N THR A 100 -19.61 -4.51 -14.79
CA THR A 100 -18.95 -5.19 -15.92
C THR A 100 -17.82 -6.11 -15.47
N ASN A 101 -17.10 -5.73 -14.42
CA ASN A 101 -15.94 -6.45 -13.91
C ASN A 101 -16.25 -7.37 -12.72
N ASP A 102 -17.51 -7.50 -12.31
CA ASP A 102 -17.94 -8.35 -11.18
C ASP A 102 -17.20 -7.99 -9.88
N LEU A 103 -17.06 -6.68 -9.60
CA LEU A 103 -16.40 -6.17 -8.41
C LEU A 103 -17.39 -6.07 -7.23
N ASP A 104 -16.90 -6.27 -6.00
CA ASP A 104 -17.70 -6.08 -4.78
C ASP A 104 -18.12 -4.61 -4.60
N GLY A 105 -17.36 -3.66 -5.14
CA GLY A 105 -17.68 -2.25 -5.13
C GLY A 105 -16.49 -1.34 -5.43
N ALA A 106 -16.65 -0.06 -5.11
CA ALA A 106 -15.60 0.94 -5.21
C ALA A 106 -15.83 2.07 -4.20
N GLY A 107 -14.75 2.72 -3.76
CA GLY A 107 -14.80 3.99 -3.04
C GLY A 107 -13.96 5.03 -3.78
N LEU A 108 -14.48 6.26 -3.90
CA LEU A 108 -13.77 7.38 -4.49
C LEU A 108 -13.92 8.61 -3.61
N VAL A 109 -12.80 9.28 -3.33
CA VAL A 109 -12.78 10.60 -2.70
C VAL A 109 -11.90 11.54 -3.52
N ILE A 110 -12.37 12.77 -3.70
CA ILE A 110 -11.67 13.85 -4.41
C ILE A 110 -11.53 15.03 -3.46
N VAL A 111 -10.33 15.59 -3.41
CA VAL A 111 -9.97 16.70 -2.54
C VAL A 111 -9.40 17.86 -3.34
N ASP A 112 -9.71 19.07 -2.89
CA ASP A 112 -9.22 20.34 -3.39
C ASP A 112 -8.38 21.04 -2.30
N ALA A 113 -7.27 21.67 -2.70
CA ALA A 113 -6.36 22.33 -1.78
C ALA A 113 -7.05 23.40 -0.92
N ASP A 114 -8.03 24.13 -1.45
CA ASP A 114 -8.73 25.19 -0.74
C ASP A 114 -10.03 24.67 -0.11
N ASP A 115 -10.83 23.91 -0.87
CA ASP A 115 -12.19 23.52 -0.46
C ASP A 115 -12.26 22.23 0.38
N GLY A 116 -11.17 21.46 0.46
CA GLY A 116 -11.16 20.20 1.22
C GLY A 116 -11.78 19.06 0.42
N VAL A 117 -12.63 18.23 1.03
CA VAL A 117 -13.31 17.13 0.29
C VAL A 117 -14.42 17.74 -0.57
N VAL A 118 -14.30 17.59 -1.89
CA VAL A 118 -15.26 18.13 -2.88
C VAL A 118 -16.13 17.04 -3.51
N HIS A 119 -15.72 15.78 -3.42
CA HIS A 119 -16.51 14.63 -3.81
C HIS A 119 -16.14 13.42 -2.96
N GLU A 120 -17.14 12.65 -2.53
CA GLU A 120 -16.96 11.38 -1.84
C GLU A 120 -18.19 10.52 -2.14
N ASP A 121 -17.97 9.35 -2.74
CA ASP A 121 -19.05 8.43 -3.10
C ASP A 121 -18.58 6.97 -3.05
N TYR A 122 -19.55 6.06 -2.87
CA TYR A 122 -19.31 4.64 -2.66
C TYR A 122 -20.30 3.79 -3.45
N TRP A 123 -19.80 2.71 -4.04
CA TRP A 123 -20.58 1.78 -4.85
C TRP A 123 -20.45 0.35 -4.32
N GLY A 124 -21.51 -0.44 -4.50
CA GLY A 124 -21.52 -1.84 -4.06
C GLY A 124 -21.50 -1.98 -2.54
N GLU A 125 -20.58 -2.78 -2.02
CA GLU A 125 -20.40 -3.05 -0.58
C GLU A 125 -19.48 -2.04 0.13
N PHE A 126 -19.04 -0.97 -0.55
CA PHE A 126 -18.16 0.04 0.02
C PHE A 126 -18.92 1.07 0.85
N SER A 127 -18.26 1.58 1.90
CA SER A 127 -18.72 2.69 2.72
C SER A 127 -17.53 3.50 3.24
N ALA A 128 -17.81 4.64 3.88
CA ALA A 128 -16.77 5.50 4.45
C ALA A 128 -15.93 4.81 5.54
N GLU A 129 -16.53 3.85 6.25
CA GLU A 129 -15.88 3.10 7.33
C GLU A 129 -15.11 1.87 6.82
N ARG A 130 -15.18 1.56 5.52
CA ARG A 130 -14.48 0.40 4.96
C ARG A 130 -12.97 0.65 5.00
N ILE A 131 -12.28 -0.19 5.76
CA ILE A 131 -10.82 -0.24 5.81
C ILE A 131 -10.34 -1.19 4.73
N SER A 132 -9.45 -0.72 3.87
CA SER A 132 -8.87 -1.51 2.79
C SER A 132 -7.37 -1.72 2.99
N LEU A 133 -6.84 -2.89 2.64
CA LEU A 133 -5.40 -3.05 2.41
C LEU A 133 -5.05 -2.33 1.10
N ILE A 134 -4.03 -1.48 1.13
CA ILE A 134 -3.75 -0.56 0.01
C ILE A 134 -2.47 -0.89 -0.76
N ALA A 135 -1.78 -1.96 -0.37
CA ALA A 135 -0.58 -2.44 -1.05
C ALA A 135 0.37 -1.27 -1.39
N SER A 136 0.83 -1.15 -2.64
CA SER A 136 1.84 -0.16 -3.04
C SER A 136 1.49 1.30 -2.78
N SER A 137 0.22 1.66 -2.60
CA SER A 137 -0.19 3.00 -2.15
C SER A 137 0.28 3.34 -0.72
N SER A 138 1.04 2.45 -0.09
CA SER A 138 1.81 2.69 1.14
C SER A 138 3.07 3.53 0.91
N LYS A 139 3.61 3.56 -0.31
CA LYS A 139 4.97 4.06 -0.57
C LYS A 139 5.10 5.55 -0.36
N MET A 140 4.11 6.34 -0.77
CA MET A 140 4.10 7.78 -0.49
C MET A 140 4.11 8.07 1.03
N ILE A 141 3.38 7.26 1.80
CA ILE A 141 3.32 7.37 3.28
C ILE A 141 4.68 7.06 3.88
N ALA A 142 5.29 5.93 3.46
CA ALA A 142 6.58 5.47 3.92
C ALA A 142 7.73 6.41 3.56
N ALA A 143 7.73 6.96 2.34
CA ALA A 143 8.70 7.97 1.93
C ALA A 143 8.57 9.22 2.80
N GLY A 144 7.34 9.69 3.05
CA GLY A 144 7.12 10.85 3.91
C GLY A 144 7.62 10.66 5.35
N VAL A 145 7.58 9.44 5.92
CA VAL A 145 8.21 9.18 7.25
C VAL A 145 9.69 9.55 7.23
N LEU A 146 10.43 9.13 6.21
CA LEU A 146 11.87 9.41 6.11
C LEU A 146 12.16 10.89 5.88
N LEU A 147 11.29 11.58 5.15
CA LEU A 147 11.40 13.02 4.93
C LEU A 147 11.03 13.83 6.18
N ALA A 148 10.06 13.39 6.98
CA ALA A 148 9.76 13.97 8.28
C ALA A 148 10.95 13.83 9.25
N LEU A 149 11.59 12.65 9.29
CA LEU A 149 12.81 12.45 10.06
C LEU A 149 13.97 13.35 9.58
N GLN A 150 14.03 13.64 8.27
CA GLN A 150 14.99 14.61 7.74
C GLN A 150 14.67 16.04 8.18
N ASP A 151 13.40 16.44 8.14
CA ASP A 151 12.97 17.77 8.61
C ASP A 151 13.30 17.97 10.10
N ASP A 152 13.21 16.91 10.90
CA ASP A 152 13.63 16.88 12.31
C ASP A 152 15.16 16.84 12.51
N GLY A 153 15.92 16.72 11.42
CA GLY A 153 17.38 16.69 11.43
C GLY A 153 17.98 15.38 11.95
N LEU A 154 17.21 14.29 11.94
CA LEU A 154 17.66 12.97 12.38
C LEU A 154 18.40 12.20 11.27
N ILE A 155 18.13 12.52 10.01
CA ILE A 155 18.77 11.89 8.85
C ILE A 155 19.02 12.92 7.74
N ASP A 156 20.09 12.70 6.97
CA ASP A 156 20.29 13.27 5.64
C ASP A 156 20.04 12.12 4.66
N ILE A 157 18.96 12.17 3.88
CA ILE A 157 18.58 11.04 3.01
C ILE A 157 19.55 10.84 1.83
N ASP A 158 20.38 11.84 1.52
CA ASP A 158 21.42 11.75 0.50
C ASP A 158 22.77 11.32 1.09
N ALA A 159 22.88 11.14 2.41
CA ALA A 159 24.03 10.48 3.01
C ALA A 159 23.96 8.95 2.80
N PRO A 160 25.11 8.26 2.70
CA PRO A 160 25.13 6.81 2.65
C PRO A 160 24.42 6.17 3.85
N VAL A 161 23.66 5.11 3.60
CA VAL A 161 22.96 4.33 4.64
C VAL A 161 23.94 3.88 5.73
N ALA A 162 25.12 3.38 5.32
CA ALA A 162 26.17 2.94 6.24
C ALA A 162 26.65 4.07 7.19
N ASP A 163 26.64 5.32 6.75
CA ASP A 163 27.08 6.46 7.56
C ASP A 163 26.04 6.85 8.63
N VAL A 164 24.75 6.68 8.32
CA VAL A 164 23.65 7.08 9.23
C VAL A 164 23.26 5.96 10.20
N THR A 165 23.41 4.69 9.82
CA THR A 165 23.09 3.53 10.68
C THR A 165 24.31 2.93 11.37
N GLY A 166 25.51 3.10 10.79
CA GLY A 166 26.72 2.40 11.21
C GLY A 166 26.75 0.91 10.80
N TRP A 167 25.84 0.48 9.92
CA TRP A 167 25.86 -0.87 9.37
C TRP A 167 27.04 -1.08 8.41
N ASP A 168 27.54 -2.31 8.36
CA ASP A 168 28.39 -2.72 7.25
C ASP A 168 27.52 -2.85 5.97
N GLY A 169 28.11 -2.88 4.78
CA GLY A 169 27.33 -3.07 3.53
C GLY A 169 27.74 -2.13 2.42
N ASN A 170 26.82 -1.87 1.48
CA ASN A 170 27.09 -1.08 0.29
C ASN A 170 27.29 0.41 0.65
N PRO A 171 28.52 0.95 0.58
CA PRO A 171 28.83 2.28 1.10
C PRO A 171 28.33 3.42 0.19
N GLU A 172 27.78 3.11 -1.00
CA GLU A 172 27.32 4.10 -1.96
C GLU A 172 25.79 4.27 -1.93
N ILE A 173 25.04 3.32 -1.37
CA ILE A 173 23.58 3.38 -1.33
C ILE A 173 23.12 4.42 -0.30
N THR A 174 22.25 5.33 -0.73
CA THR A 174 21.60 6.33 0.12
C THR A 174 20.12 6.00 0.32
N THR A 175 19.52 6.56 1.38
CA THR A 175 18.08 6.42 1.64
C THR A 175 17.24 6.95 0.49
N ALA A 176 17.65 8.06 -0.11
CA ALA A 176 16.97 8.65 -1.25
C ALA A 176 16.92 7.70 -2.47
N GLN A 177 17.99 6.92 -2.70
CA GLN A 177 18.02 5.91 -3.76
C GLN A 177 17.14 4.69 -3.46
N LEU A 178 17.03 4.30 -2.19
CA LEU A 178 16.12 3.23 -1.76
C LEU A 178 14.67 3.59 -2.08
N ILE A 179 14.21 4.78 -1.65
CA ILE A 179 12.80 5.20 -1.79
C ILE A 179 12.45 5.80 -3.16
N SER A 180 13.43 5.94 -4.06
CA SER A 180 13.18 6.22 -5.48
C SER A 180 13.35 4.99 -6.38
N ASN A 181 13.57 3.80 -5.81
CA ASN A 181 13.80 2.57 -6.55
C ASN A 181 15.04 2.61 -7.49
N SER A 182 16.09 3.34 -7.10
CA SER A 182 17.34 3.48 -7.85
C SER A 182 18.58 3.04 -7.06
N SER A 183 18.40 2.34 -5.94
CA SER A 183 19.49 1.81 -5.10
C SER A 183 20.37 0.77 -5.78
N GLY A 184 19.84 0.11 -6.82
CA GLY A 184 20.49 -1.01 -7.50
C GLY A 184 20.27 -2.37 -6.84
N LEU A 185 19.63 -2.42 -5.67
CA LEU A 185 19.17 -3.67 -5.04
C LEU A 185 18.18 -4.40 -5.96
N VAL A 186 18.06 -5.72 -5.78
CA VAL A 186 17.13 -6.55 -6.55
C VAL A 186 15.68 -6.23 -6.13
N GLY A 187 14.98 -5.43 -6.93
CA GLY A 187 13.58 -5.10 -6.72
C GLY A 187 12.61 -6.21 -7.14
N LEU A 188 11.30 -5.94 -6.97
CA LEU A 188 10.22 -6.85 -7.38
C LEU A 188 10.15 -7.07 -8.89
N GLY A 189 10.50 -6.05 -9.69
CA GLY A 189 10.55 -6.18 -11.14
C GLY A 189 11.54 -7.24 -11.61
N PRO A 190 12.83 -7.13 -11.22
CA PRO A 190 13.84 -8.15 -11.52
C PRO A 190 13.53 -9.52 -10.92
N ASN A 191 13.17 -9.60 -9.64
CA ASN A 191 12.83 -10.88 -8.99
C ASN A 191 11.97 -10.68 -7.71
N PRO A 192 10.65 -10.92 -7.77
CA PRO A 192 9.75 -10.67 -6.65
C PRO A 192 9.88 -11.67 -5.48
N ALA A 193 10.57 -12.79 -5.69
CA ALA A 193 10.82 -13.82 -4.68
C ALA A 193 12.33 -14.06 -4.49
N TYR A 194 13.13 -12.99 -4.58
CA TYR A 194 14.58 -13.07 -4.47
C TYR A 194 14.99 -13.66 -3.11
N PRO A 195 15.63 -14.86 -3.06
CA PRO A 195 15.80 -15.60 -1.81
C PRO A 195 16.51 -14.83 -0.68
N PRO A 196 17.56 -14.04 -0.95
CA PRO A 196 18.22 -13.23 0.09
C PRO A 196 17.31 -12.23 0.80
N TYR A 197 16.19 -11.82 0.19
CA TYR A 197 15.33 -10.75 0.71
C TYR A 197 13.96 -11.24 1.21
N LEU A 198 13.78 -12.55 1.41
CA LEU A 198 12.48 -13.10 1.77
C LEU A 198 11.96 -12.66 3.14
N CYS A 199 12.83 -12.18 4.05
CA CYS A 199 12.39 -11.69 5.37
C CYS A 199 11.36 -10.56 5.27
N GLN A 200 11.35 -9.78 4.17
CA GLN A 200 10.38 -8.69 3.96
C GLN A 200 8.91 -9.17 3.95
N PHE A 201 8.66 -10.46 3.72
CA PHE A 201 7.31 -11.03 3.65
C PHE A 201 6.88 -11.78 4.91
N PHE A 202 7.75 -11.89 5.92
CA PHE A 202 7.49 -12.69 7.11
C PHE A 202 7.37 -11.84 8.37
N THR A 203 6.62 -12.34 9.34
CA THR A 203 6.34 -11.65 10.60
C THR A 203 7.27 -12.04 11.76
N ASP A 204 8.23 -12.95 11.52
CA ASP A 204 9.03 -13.65 12.53
C ASP A 204 10.39 -12.99 12.84
N SER A 205 10.57 -11.74 12.42
CA SER A 205 11.73 -10.89 12.73
C SER A 205 11.28 -9.48 13.07
N GLU A 206 12.22 -8.65 13.55
CA GLU A 206 12.05 -7.20 13.69
C GLU A 206 12.38 -6.51 12.35
N LEU A 207 11.75 -5.38 12.05
CA LEU A 207 12.00 -4.59 10.84
C LEU A 207 13.48 -4.18 10.74
N GLU A 208 14.06 -3.66 11.82
CA GLU A 208 15.49 -3.33 11.89
C GLU A 208 16.38 -4.54 11.56
N GLU A 209 16.07 -5.73 12.09
CA GLU A 209 16.84 -6.96 11.81
C GLU A 209 16.74 -7.36 10.33
N CYS A 210 15.54 -7.37 9.76
CA CYS A 210 15.34 -7.74 8.36
C CYS A 210 16.02 -6.74 7.40
N GLY A 211 15.84 -5.44 7.62
CA GLY A 211 16.46 -4.41 6.78
C GLY A 211 17.99 -4.43 6.86
N ALA A 212 18.55 -4.59 8.06
CA ALA A 212 19.99 -4.74 8.24
C ALA A 212 20.52 -6.01 7.55
N ALA A 213 19.80 -7.14 7.63
CA ALA A 213 20.18 -8.39 6.97
C ALA A 213 20.18 -8.26 5.43
N ILE A 214 19.16 -7.61 4.86
CA ILE A 214 19.08 -7.31 3.43
C ILE A 214 20.26 -6.44 3.00
N PHE A 215 20.59 -5.38 3.74
CA PHE A 215 21.63 -4.42 3.37
C PHE A 215 23.06 -4.98 3.47
N GLN A 216 23.26 -5.98 4.33
CA GLN A 216 24.60 -6.53 4.66
C GLN A 216 24.90 -7.86 3.98
N THR A 217 23.92 -8.50 3.34
CA THR A 217 24.12 -9.82 2.77
C THR A 217 25.13 -9.77 1.61
N PRO A 218 26.11 -10.68 1.53
CA PRO A 218 26.97 -10.82 0.35
C PRO A 218 26.35 -11.70 -0.73
N ASP A 219 25.22 -12.35 -0.43
CA ASP A 219 24.58 -13.31 -1.35
C ASP A 219 23.95 -12.63 -2.57
N ASP A 220 23.87 -11.29 -2.58
CA ASP A 220 23.35 -10.46 -3.67
C ASP A 220 24.41 -9.68 -4.45
N ASP A 221 25.69 -9.73 -4.05
CA ASP A 221 26.82 -9.02 -4.67
C ASP A 221 26.90 -9.21 -6.20
N GLY A 222 26.43 -10.36 -6.69
CA GLY A 222 26.42 -10.71 -8.11
C GLY A 222 25.21 -10.19 -8.90
N ASP A 223 24.16 -9.75 -8.22
CA ASP A 223 22.85 -9.39 -8.79
C ASP A 223 22.52 -7.89 -8.62
N ILE A 224 23.16 -7.21 -7.67
CA ILE A 224 23.06 -5.74 -7.51
C ILE A 224 23.78 -4.99 -8.64
N VAL A 225 23.33 -3.76 -8.90
CA VAL A 225 23.97 -2.82 -9.85
C VAL A 225 24.35 -1.52 -9.16
N PRO A 226 25.22 -0.68 -9.76
CA PRO A 226 25.55 0.61 -9.15
C PRO A 226 24.30 1.48 -8.95
N PRO A 227 24.20 2.22 -7.84
CA PRO A 227 23.08 3.12 -7.60
C PRO A 227 22.94 4.18 -8.71
N ASP A 228 21.71 4.65 -8.93
CA ASP A 228 21.37 5.64 -9.95
C ASP A 228 21.86 5.27 -11.36
N THR A 229 21.75 3.98 -11.72
CA THR A 229 22.00 3.51 -13.10
C THR A 229 20.83 2.77 -13.74
N GLU A 230 19.88 2.30 -12.94
CA GLU A 230 18.71 1.55 -13.37
C GLU A 230 17.56 1.74 -12.37
N PHE A 231 16.33 1.83 -12.87
CA PHE A 231 15.13 1.79 -12.05
C PHE A 231 14.74 0.33 -11.78
N ARG A 232 14.71 -0.07 -10.52
CA ARG A 232 14.34 -1.43 -10.09
C ARG A 232 13.22 -1.36 -9.09
N TYR A 233 11.98 -1.42 -9.58
CA TYR A 233 10.78 -1.18 -8.78
C TYR A 233 10.65 -2.09 -7.55
N GLY A 234 10.35 -1.47 -6.42
CA GLY A 234 9.80 -2.08 -5.21
C GLY A 234 10.77 -2.98 -4.44
N GLY A 235 10.20 -3.70 -3.50
CA GLY A 235 10.83 -4.81 -2.80
C GLY A 235 11.67 -4.38 -1.61
N ALA A 236 12.72 -5.15 -1.40
CA ALA A 236 13.55 -5.14 -0.20
C ALA A 236 14.16 -3.77 0.13
N GLN A 237 14.39 -2.91 -0.86
CA GLN A 237 14.92 -1.57 -0.64
C GLN A 237 14.01 -0.70 0.24
N TRP A 238 12.70 -0.89 0.18
CA TRP A 238 11.76 -0.21 1.08
C TRP A 238 11.82 -0.77 2.50
N GLN A 239 12.10 -2.06 2.65
CA GLN A 239 12.32 -2.68 3.96
C GLN A 239 13.59 -2.15 4.62
N VAL A 240 14.67 -1.98 3.83
CA VAL A 240 15.89 -1.30 4.29
C VAL A 240 15.58 0.13 4.69
N ALA A 241 14.79 0.87 3.89
CA ALA A 241 14.44 2.25 4.18
C ALA A 241 13.62 2.38 5.49
N GLY A 242 12.65 1.50 5.73
CA GLY A 242 11.91 1.47 7.01
C GLY A 242 12.80 1.12 8.19
N ALA A 243 13.74 0.17 8.03
CA ALA A 243 14.71 -0.17 9.07
C ALA A 243 15.66 1.01 9.38
N VAL A 244 16.09 1.77 8.36
CA VAL A 244 16.84 3.01 8.58
C VAL A 244 16.04 3.99 9.43
N ALA A 245 14.73 4.15 9.16
CA ALA A 245 13.86 5.02 9.95
C ALA A 245 13.82 4.59 11.43
N GLU A 246 13.69 3.30 11.72
CA GLU A 246 13.73 2.79 13.10
C GLU A 246 15.08 3.02 13.77
N THR A 247 16.19 2.72 13.08
CA THR A 247 17.54 2.88 13.61
C THR A 247 17.87 4.34 13.97
N VAL A 248 17.58 5.29 13.07
CA VAL A 248 17.95 6.71 13.31
C VAL A 248 17.05 7.40 14.33
N SER A 249 15.79 6.97 14.43
CA SER A 249 14.82 7.56 15.36
C SER A 249 14.82 6.87 16.74
N GLY A 250 15.23 5.59 16.80
CA GLY A 250 15.07 4.73 17.98
C GLY A 250 13.60 4.40 18.28
N GLN A 251 12.71 4.54 17.30
CA GLN A 251 11.27 4.31 17.41
C GLN A 251 10.84 3.18 16.50
N THR A 252 9.76 2.46 16.87
CA THR A 252 9.17 1.47 15.97
C THR A 252 8.43 2.16 14.82
N TRP A 253 8.30 1.48 13.69
CA TRP A 253 7.55 1.98 12.53
C TRP A 253 6.12 2.41 12.89
N ALA A 254 5.43 1.59 13.69
CA ALA A 254 4.09 1.91 14.18
C ALA A 254 4.04 3.22 14.98
N LYS A 255 5.07 3.48 15.81
CA LYS A 255 5.17 4.74 16.57
C LYS A 255 5.45 5.94 15.67
N LEU A 256 6.29 5.76 14.65
CA LEU A 256 6.55 6.80 13.65
C LEU A 256 5.27 7.17 12.88
N ILE A 257 4.50 6.17 12.43
CA ILE A 257 3.20 6.41 11.77
C ILE A 257 2.24 7.17 12.70
N ASP A 258 2.19 6.79 13.97
CA ASP A 258 1.30 7.42 14.95
C ASP A 258 1.66 8.89 15.18
N GLU A 259 2.93 9.17 15.48
CA GLU A 259 3.41 10.52 15.82
C GLU A 259 3.48 11.46 14.61
N ILE A 260 3.75 10.95 13.40
CA ILE A 260 3.90 11.76 12.20
C ILE A 260 2.54 12.02 11.55
N TYR A 261 1.66 11.01 11.48
CA TYR A 261 0.42 11.11 10.71
C TYR A 261 -0.84 10.92 11.53
N VAL A 262 -0.96 9.85 12.33
CA VAL A 262 -2.25 9.51 12.97
C VAL A 262 -2.68 10.60 13.93
N GLU A 263 -1.84 10.97 14.90
CA GLU A 263 -2.17 12.01 15.87
C GLU A 263 -2.30 13.40 15.22
N PRO A 264 -1.36 13.88 14.38
CA PRO A 264 -1.41 15.24 13.87
C PRO A 264 -2.49 15.47 12.81
N CYS A 265 -2.80 14.45 12.01
CA CYS A 265 -3.82 14.49 10.95
C CYS A 265 -5.18 13.97 11.40
N GLY A 266 -5.28 13.45 12.63
CA GLY A 266 -6.52 12.86 13.15
C GLY A 266 -6.99 11.70 12.29
N LEU A 267 -6.06 10.82 11.91
CA LEU A 267 -6.41 9.58 11.20
C LEU A 267 -6.98 8.58 12.21
N GLU A 268 -7.91 7.76 11.78
CA GLU A 268 -8.60 6.81 12.68
C GLU A 268 -8.12 5.38 12.48
N THR A 269 -7.64 5.04 11.29
CA THR A 269 -7.45 3.66 10.84
C THR A 269 -6.08 3.36 10.25
N LEU A 270 -5.27 4.38 9.90
CA LEU A 270 -3.99 4.14 9.25
C LEU A 270 -3.07 3.26 10.11
N GLY A 271 -2.62 2.15 9.54
CA GLY A 271 -1.64 1.27 10.14
C GLY A 271 -0.90 0.44 9.10
N PHE A 272 0.13 -0.28 9.54
CA PHE A 272 0.94 -1.16 8.69
C PHE A 272 1.00 -2.57 9.27
N ASN A 273 1.01 -3.58 8.41
CA ASN A 273 1.14 -4.99 8.78
C ASN A 273 2.02 -5.75 7.76
N ASN A 274 2.18 -7.06 7.95
CA ASN A 274 2.77 -7.98 6.99
C ASN A 274 1.81 -9.15 6.72
N HIS A 275 0.76 -8.86 5.96
CA HIS A 275 -0.29 -9.84 5.64
C HIS A 275 0.12 -10.81 4.52
N TRP A 276 1.22 -10.56 3.81
CA TRP A 276 1.61 -11.33 2.62
C TRP A 276 1.85 -12.81 2.90
N ALA A 277 2.46 -13.16 4.04
CA ALA A 277 2.60 -14.55 4.46
C ALA A 277 1.26 -15.20 4.85
N GLN A 278 0.30 -14.41 5.35
CA GLN A 278 -1.01 -14.89 5.80
C GLN A 278 -1.96 -15.10 4.62
N ALA A 279 -1.98 -14.17 3.66
CA ALA A 279 -2.89 -14.14 2.51
C ALA A 279 -2.65 -15.28 1.50
N GLY A 280 -1.52 -15.99 1.59
CA GLY A 280 -1.25 -17.15 0.73
C GLY A 280 -1.11 -16.84 -0.76
N GLY A 281 -0.90 -15.57 -1.13
CA GLY A 281 -0.75 -15.09 -2.50
C GLY A 281 -0.78 -13.56 -2.60
N PHE A 282 -0.79 -13.06 -3.84
CA PHE A 282 -0.83 -11.62 -4.15
C PHE A 282 -2.24 -11.08 -4.48
N GLY A 283 -3.28 -11.92 -4.37
CA GLY A 283 -4.67 -11.46 -4.51
C GLY A 283 -5.16 -10.78 -3.23
N TYR A 284 -6.26 -10.02 -3.34
CA TYR A 284 -6.88 -9.42 -2.16
C TYR A 284 -7.36 -10.53 -1.19
N PRO A 285 -7.01 -10.47 0.10
CA PRO A 285 -7.43 -11.48 1.06
C PRO A 285 -8.93 -11.33 1.38
N ALA A 286 -9.73 -12.31 0.96
CA ALA A 286 -11.19 -12.28 1.15
C ALA A 286 -11.59 -12.27 2.64
N GLU A 287 -10.79 -12.88 3.51
CA GLU A 287 -10.97 -12.79 4.96
C GLU A 287 -10.85 -11.36 5.51
N PHE A 288 -10.07 -10.49 4.87
CA PHE A 288 -9.91 -9.10 5.31
C PHE A 288 -11.17 -8.27 5.04
N ILE A 289 -11.91 -8.59 3.96
CA ILE A 289 -13.21 -7.98 3.67
C ILE A 289 -14.18 -8.21 4.83
N ALA A 290 -14.15 -9.40 5.44
CA ALA A 290 -15.09 -9.78 6.49
C ALA A 290 -14.68 -9.28 7.88
N ASP A 291 -13.41 -9.43 8.24
CA ASP A 291 -12.92 -9.28 9.62
C ASP A 291 -12.04 -8.03 9.82
N GLY A 292 -11.69 -7.33 8.73
CA GLY A 292 -10.87 -6.11 8.75
C GLY A 292 -9.50 -6.32 9.40
N PRO A 293 -8.90 -5.26 9.99
CA PRO A 293 -7.59 -5.36 10.65
C PRO A 293 -7.50 -6.39 11.78
N SER A 294 -8.63 -6.81 12.36
CA SER A 294 -8.63 -7.75 13.49
C SER A 294 -8.18 -9.17 13.14
N MET A 295 -8.19 -9.54 11.85
CA MET A 295 -7.65 -10.82 11.36
C MET A 295 -6.14 -10.80 11.12
N LEU A 296 -5.51 -9.62 11.12
CA LEU A 296 -4.08 -9.49 10.86
C LEU A 296 -3.27 -9.95 12.07
N THR A 297 -2.28 -10.81 11.83
CA THR A 297 -1.32 -11.18 12.87
C THR A 297 -0.43 -9.99 13.22
N ASP A 298 -0.31 -9.68 14.51
CA ASP A 298 0.63 -8.67 15.02
C ASP A 298 2.07 -8.97 14.55
N THR A 299 2.81 -7.92 14.22
CA THR A 299 4.20 -8.06 13.76
C THR A 299 5.03 -6.82 14.06
N GLU A 300 6.32 -7.05 14.32
CA GLU A 300 7.35 -6.02 14.43
C GLU A 300 8.13 -5.83 13.10
N ASN A 301 7.74 -6.55 12.05
CA ASN A 301 8.27 -6.42 10.70
C ASN A 301 7.15 -6.17 9.68
N PRO A 302 6.45 -5.01 9.77
CA PRO A 302 5.48 -4.63 8.76
C PRO A 302 6.14 -4.53 7.39
N GLN A 303 5.39 -4.83 6.33
CA GLN A 303 5.90 -4.69 4.96
C GLN A 303 5.81 -3.20 4.57
N ILE A 304 6.95 -2.56 4.34
CA ILE A 304 7.01 -1.09 4.23
C ILE A 304 6.44 -0.55 2.91
N GLU A 305 6.60 -1.28 1.82
CA GLU A 305 6.17 -0.80 0.51
C GLU A 305 4.71 -1.12 0.18
N GLY A 306 3.97 -1.77 1.08
CA GLY A 306 2.88 -2.65 0.69
C GLY A 306 1.99 -3.15 1.83
N GLY A 307 2.29 -2.83 3.08
CA GLY A 307 1.60 -3.35 4.25
C GLY A 307 0.57 -2.42 4.86
N ALA A 308 0.37 -1.23 4.30
CA ALA A 308 -0.58 -0.27 4.88
C ALA A 308 -2.03 -0.67 4.64
N TYR A 309 -2.89 -0.24 5.56
CA TYR A 309 -4.34 -0.20 5.41
C TYR A 309 -4.89 1.15 5.86
N ALA A 310 -5.98 1.59 5.23
CA ALA A 310 -6.62 2.87 5.52
C ALA A 310 -8.08 2.89 5.02
N THR A 311 -8.86 3.85 5.50
CA THR A 311 -10.14 4.25 4.87
C THR A 311 -9.90 5.29 3.77
N THR A 312 -10.91 5.50 2.92
CA THR A 312 -10.91 6.59 1.93
C THR A 312 -10.75 7.96 2.60
N GLY A 313 -11.49 8.21 3.69
CA GLY A 313 -11.42 9.46 4.45
C GLY A 313 -10.04 9.74 5.07
N ASP A 314 -9.36 8.72 5.60
CA ASP A 314 -7.99 8.91 6.13
C ASP A 314 -6.99 9.17 5.00
N TYR A 315 -7.13 8.48 3.86
CA TYR A 315 -6.28 8.73 2.69
C TYR A 315 -6.49 10.14 2.12
N ALA A 316 -7.73 10.64 2.10
CA ALA A 316 -8.07 12.00 1.67
C ALA A 316 -7.34 13.07 2.51
N LYS A 317 -7.23 12.87 3.84
CA LYS A 317 -6.48 13.76 4.73
C LYS A 317 -4.99 13.79 4.38
N LEU A 318 -4.41 12.65 3.99
CA LEU A 318 -3.02 12.57 3.54
C LEU A 318 -2.81 13.29 2.20
N LEU A 319 -3.72 13.14 1.24
CA LEU A 319 -3.67 13.88 -0.02
C LEU A 319 -3.77 15.41 0.21
N LEU A 320 -4.68 15.84 1.08
CA LEU A 320 -4.80 17.25 1.48
C LEU A 320 -3.53 17.77 2.14
N MET A 321 -2.85 16.96 2.95
CA MET A 321 -1.56 17.32 3.55
C MET A 321 -0.51 17.61 2.47
N HIS A 322 -0.42 16.78 1.43
CA HIS A 322 0.47 17.03 0.29
C HIS A 322 0.12 18.32 -0.47
N LEU A 323 -1.17 18.62 -0.67
CA LEU A 323 -1.63 19.83 -1.35
C LEU A 323 -1.46 21.11 -0.51
N ARG A 324 -1.48 20.99 0.82
CA ARG A 324 -1.46 22.12 1.77
C ARG A 324 -0.09 22.38 2.38
N GLY A 325 0.99 22.07 1.65
CA GLY A 325 2.35 22.37 2.10
C GLY A 325 2.77 21.58 3.35
N GLY A 326 2.21 20.39 3.51
CA GLY A 326 2.53 19.45 4.59
C GLY A 326 1.73 19.70 5.86
N MET A 327 0.61 20.43 5.75
CA MET A 327 -0.23 20.79 6.89
C MET A 327 -1.38 19.81 7.09
N CYS A 328 -1.46 19.30 8.31
CA CYS A 328 -2.60 18.59 8.87
C CYS A 328 -3.30 19.49 9.90
N GLY A 329 -4.29 20.25 9.44
CA GLY A 329 -4.91 21.32 10.24
C GLY A 329 -3.89 22.39 10.60
N GLU A 330 -3.60 22.56 11.90
CA GLU A 330 -2.57 23.50 12.38
C GLU A 330 -1.18 22.87 12.53
N ASN A 331 -1.05 21.55 12.34
CA ASN A 331 0.20 20.82 12.50
C ASN A 331 0.94 20.71 11.16
N GLN A 332 2.20 21.12 11.09
CA GLN A 332 3.05 20.84 9.93
C GLN A 332 3.76 19.50 10.15
N VAL A 333 3.42 18.49 9.36
CA VAL A 333 3.99 17.14 9.44
C VAL A 333 5.11 16.91 8.42
N LEU A 334 5.09 17.65 7.31
CA LEU A 334 6.15 17.71 6.32
C LEU A 334 6.44 19.17 5.95
N SER A 335 7.69 19.49 5.67
CA SER A 335 8.05 20.78 5.10
C SER A 335 7.69 20.83 3.61
N GLN A 336 7.54 22.03 3.06
CA GLN A 336 7.41 22.20 1.61
C GLN A 336 8.62 21.60 0.87
N ALA A 337 9.82 21.69 1.45
CA ALA A 337 11.03 21.12 0.83
C ALA A 337 10.99 19.58 0.79
N ALA A 338 10.42 18.94 1.80
CA ALA A 338 10.15 17.51 1.80
C ALA A 338 9.18 17.14 0.67
N LEU A 339 8.07 17.87 0.53
CA LEU A 339 7.10 17.65 -0.55
C LEU A 339 7.72 17.84 -1.94
N ASP A 340 8.45 18.94 -2.15
CA ASP A 340 9.16 19.20 -3.41
C ASP A 340 10.12 18.05 -3.76
N THR A 341 10.77 17.47 -2.76
CA THR A 341 11.66 16.31 -2.93
C THR A 341 10.88 15.04 -3.29
N MET A 342 9.74 14.80 -2.65
CA MET A 342 8.90 13.62 -2.93
C MET A 342 8.27 13.66 -4.32
N HIS A 343 7.85 14.85 -4.77
CA HIS A 343 7.12 15.04 -6.03
C HIS A 343 8.03 15.17 -7.25
N ALA A 344 9.32 15.48 -7.07
CA ALA A 344 10.25 15.64 -8.18
C ALA A 344 10.56 14.30 -8.89
N ASP A 345 10.65 14.31 -10.23
CA ASP A 345 11.16 13.17 -11.00
C ASP A 345 12.67 12.97 -10.74
N ARG A 346 12.98 12.29 -9.64
CA ARG A 346 14.35 11.99 -9.23
C ARG A 346 15.06 11.12 -10.25
N ILE A 347 14.37 10.17 -10.87
CA ILE A 347 14.96 9.27 -11.86
C ILE A 347 15.48 10.03 -13.09
N ALA A 348 14.73 11.01 -13.60
CA ALA A 348 15.24 11.91 -14.63
C ALA A 348 16.44 12.73 -14.14
N ALA A 349 16.33 13.33 -12.96
CA ALA A 349 17.34 14.22 -12.41
C ALA A 349 18.68 13.52 -12.06
N ALA A 350 18.62 12.29 -11.57
CA ALA A 350 19.78 11.56 -11.07
C ALA A 350 20.63 10.96 -12.21
N TYR A 351 19.98 10.37 -13.22
CA TYR A 351 20.70 9.65 -14.28
C TYR A 351 20.00 9.62 -15.65
N GLU A 352 19.08 10.55 -15.90
CA GLU A 352 18.31 10.62 -17.16
C GLU A 352 17.53 9.32 -17.44
N GLY A 353 17.09 8.64 -16.37
CA GLY A 353 16.40 7.35 -16.44
C GLY A 353 14.90 7.44 -16.76
N SER A 354 14.24 6.28 -16.73
CA SER A 354 12.78 6.16 -16.87
C SER A 354 12.26 5.00 -16.02
N ALA A 355 11.09 5.18 -15.42
CA ALA A 355 10.36 4.15 -14.69
C ALA A 355 9.31 3.43 -15.56
N GLY A 356 9.05 3.96 -16.76
CA GLY A 356 8.15 3.44 -17.78
C GLY A 356 8.27 4.23 -19.08
N GLU A 357 7.39 4.00 -20.05
CA GLU A 357 7.28 4.86 -21.23
C GLU A 357 6.71 6.22 -20.81
N SER A 358 7.46 7.31 -21.04
CA SER A 358 7.11 8.66 -20.56
C SER A 358 6.84 8.79 -19.04
N THR A 359 7.25 7.81 -18.22
CA THR A 359 7.01 7.81 -16.76
C THR A 359 8.32 7.96 -15.99
N GLY A 360 8.38 8.94 -15.09
CA GLY A 360 9.41 9.12 -14.09
C GLY A 360 9.02 8.52 -12.73
N TYR A 361 9.88 8.71 -11.73
CA TYR A 361 9.58 8.32 -10.36
C TYR A 361 10.24 9.30 -9.38
N GLY A 362 9.47 9.75 -8.40
CA GLY A 362 9.93 10.57 -7.29
C GLY A 362 10.26 9.73 -6.06
N MET A 363 9.79 10.15 -4.89
CA MET A 363 9.88 9.34 -3.67
C MET A 363 8.48 8.86 -3.29
N GLY A 364 8.18 7.61 -3.63
CA GLY A 364 6.86 7.02 -3.44
C GLY A 364 5.79 7.47 -4.43
N TRP A 365 6.17 8.17 -5.50
CA TRP A 365 5.25 8.68 -6.53
C TRP A 365 5.75 8.32 -7.93
N TRP A 366 4.90 7.69 -8.73
CA TRP A 366 5.04 7.68 -10.18
C TRP A 366 4.80 9.09 -10.72
N VAL A 367 5.58 9.50 -11.73
CA VAL A 367 5.46 10.84 -12.34
C VAL A 367 5.12 10.67 -13.81
N ASP A 368 3.93 11.05 -14.22
CA ASP A 368 3.58 11.15 -15.64
C ASP A 368 4.25 12.41 -16.22
N ARG A 369 5.16 12.23 -17.18
CA ARG A 369 5.91 13.35 -17.79
C ARG A 369 5.11 14.11 -18.85
N GLU A 370 3.99 13.56 -19.30
CA GLU A 370 3.11 14.18 -20.29
C GLU A 370 2.11 15.12 -19.62
N THR A 371 1.50 14.66 -18.53
CA THR A 371 0.48 15.41 -17.79
C THR A 371 1.05 16.18 -16.58
N GLY A 372 2.15 15.72 -16.00
CA GLY A 372 2.69 16.25 -14.73
C GLY A 372 2.02 15.65 -13.49
N ARG A 373 1.01 14.77 -13.67
CA ARG A 373 0.32 14.07 -12.58
C ARG A 373 1.25 13.11 -11.88
N ILE A 374 1.05 12.98 -10.57
CA ILE A 374 1.73 11.96 -9.78
C ILE A 374 0.74 10.96 -9.18
N SER A 375 1.13 9.69 -9.07
CA SER A 375 0.26 8.62 -8.55
C SER A 375 1.04 7.55 -7.78
N ASP A 376 0.35 6.75 -6.97
CA ASP A 376 0.96 5.65 -6.19
C ASP A 376 0.05 4.40 -6.17
N GLY A 377 -0.18 3.81 -7.35
CA GLY A 377 -1.10 2.68 -7.51
C GLY A 377 -0.70 1.42 -6.73
N GLY A 378 -1.68 0.78 -6.08
CA GLY A 378 -1.56 -0.44 -5.29
C GLY A 378 -1.91 -1.73 -6.03
N ALA A 379 -1.31 -2.84 -5.61
CA ALA A 379 -1.58 -4.19 -6.16
C ALA A 379 -3.06 -4.61 -6.07
N TYR A 380 -3.80 -4.02 -5.12
CA TYR A 380 -5.22 -4.30 -4.85
C TYR A 380 -6.19 -3.31 -5.50
N GLY A 381 -5.70 -2.51 -6.45
CA GLY A 381 -6.54 -1.57 -7.20
C GLY A 381 -6.83 -0.25 -6.49
N SER A 382 -6.10 0.07 -5.42
CA SER A 382 -6.05 1.44 -4.90
C SER A 382 -5.24 2.33 -5.84
N VAL A 383 -5.72 3.53 -6.12
CA VAL A 383 -5.03 4.51 -6.99
C VAL A 383 -5.21 5.91 -6.40
N PRO A 384 -4.26 6.39 -5.60
CA PRO A 384 -4.12 7.81 -5.30
C PRO A 384 -3.45 8.54 -6.45
N TRP A 385 -3.91 9.75 -6.76
CA TRP A 385 -3.20 10.69 -7.63
C TRP A 385 -3.34 12.13 -7.16
N LEU A 386 -2.38 12.96 -7.55
CA LEU A 386 -2.36 14.40 -7.32
C LEU A 386 -2.11 15.12 -8.64
N ASP A 387 -2.92 16.15 -8.88
CA ASP A 387 -2.63 17.20 -9.86
C ASP A 387 -2.20 18.46 -9.10
N LEU A 388 -0.90 18.71 -9.09
CA LEU A 388 -0.32 19.80 -8.31
C LEU A 388 -0.53 21.16 -8.98
N GLU A 389 -0.73 21.21 -10.29
CA GLU A 389 -0.97 22.46 -11.03
C GLU A 389 -2.40 22.94 -10.79
N ASP A 390 -3.37 22.03 -10.90
CA ASP A 390 -4.79 22.32 -10.67
C ASP A 390 -5.18 22.24 -9.17
N GLY A 391 -4.26 21.80 -8.30
CA GLY A 391 -4.41 21.89 -6.84
C GLY A 391 -5.37 20.86 -6.25
N TYR A 392 -5.50 19.69 -6.86
CA TYR A 392 -6.43 18.65 -6.41
C TYR A 392 -5.79 17.28 -6.29
N GLY A 393 -6.47 16.37 -5.59
CA GLY A 393 -6.09 14.97 -5.48
C GLY A 393 -7.31 14.07 -5.46
N ALA A 394 -7.10 12.79 -5.76
CA ALA A 394 -8.15 11.80 -5.58
C ALA A 394 -7.57 10.46 -5.13
N TYR A 395 -8.41 9.67 -4.48
CA TYR A 395 -8.09 8.32 -4.04
C TYR A 395 -9.24 7.39 -4.41
N LEU A 396 -8.94 6.44 -5.29
CA LEU A 396 -9.81 5.34 -5.70
C LEU A 396 -9.39 4.05 -5.00
N VAL A 397 -10.35 3.20 -4.61
CA VAL A 397 -10.09 1.85 -4.11
C VAL A 397 -11.20 0.87 -4.52
N ILE A 398 -10.81 -0.33 -4.96
CA ILE A 398 -11.74 -1.39 -5.45
C ILE A 398 -11.48 -2.79 -4.88
N GLU A 399 -10.42 -2.98 -4.09
CA GLU A 399 -10.06 -4.26 -3.45
C GLU A 399 -10.01 -5.48 -4.39
N ALA A 400 -9.46 -5.28 -5.59
CA ALA A 400 -9.36 -6.30 -6.62
C ALA A 400 -7.91 -6.47 -7.05
N ASP A 401 -7.55 -5.89 -8.19
CA ASP A 401 -6.20 -5.95 -8.75
C ASP A 401 -5.77 -4.59 -9.33
N SER A 402 -4.45 -4.41 -9.43
CA SER A 402 -3.86 -3.18 -9.97
C SER A 402 -4.32 -2.83 -11.38
N GLY A 403 -4.57 -3.82 -12.25
CA GLY A 403 -4.96 -3.56 -13.64
C GLY A 403 -6.34 -2.91 -13.68
N SER A 404 -7.30 -3.52 -13.00
CA SER A 404 -8.67 -3.00 -12.87
C SER A 404 -8.71 -1.62 -12.21
N GLY A 405 -7.89 -1.40 -11.17
CA GLY A 405 -7.83 -0.10 -10.48
C GLY A 405 -7.29 1.02 -11.39
N ASN A 406 -6.19 0.76 -12.11
CA ASN A 406 -5.62 1.74 -13.05
C ASN A 406 -6.53 2.00 -14.25
N GLU A 407 -7.25 0.97 -14.74
CA GLU A 407 -8.23 1.15 -15.81
C GLU A 407 -9.37 2.09 -15.37
N LEU A 408 -9.95 1.86 -14.20
CA LEU A 408 -11.00 2.73 -13.68
C LEU A 408 -10.48 4.15 -13.38
N ALA A 409 -9.30 4.30 -12.79
CA ALA A 409 -8.68 5.61 -12.59
C ALA A 409 -8.51 6.36 -13.92
N SER A 410 -8.00 5.69 -14.96
CA SER A 410 -7.81 6.29 -16.29
C SER A 410 -9.13 6.76 -16.94
N LEU A 411 -10.25 6.08 -16.66
CA LEU A 411 -11.58 6.51 -17.11
C LEU A 411 -12.08 7.75 -16.37
N LEU A 412 -11.64 7.93 -15.13
CA LEU A 412 -12.07 9.02 -14.25
C LEU A 412 -11.18 10.26 -14.37
N GLU A 413 -9.88 10.14 -14.62
CA GLU A 413 -8.93 11.26 -14.61
C GLU A 413 -9.40 12.47 -15.43
N ASN A 414 -9.75 12.28 -16.71
CA ASN A 414 -10.25 13.39 -17.55
C ASN A 414 -11.61 13.94 -17.07
N VAL A 415 -12.44 13.10 -16.47
CA VAL A 415 -13.75 13.51 -15.94
C VAL A 415 -13.57 14.37 -14.69
N VAL A 416 -12.61 13.99 -13.84
CA VAL A 416 -12.23 14.76 -12.66
C VAL A 416 -11.57 16.06 -13.08
N ASP A 417 -10.64 16.04 -14.05
CA ASP A 417 -10.00 17.25 -14.59
C ASP A 417 -11.04 18.27 -15.07
N ASP A 418 -12.02 17.82 -15.89
CA ASP A 418 -13.09 18.69 -16.40
C ASP A 418 -13.95 19.27 -15.27
N ALA A 419 -14.26 18.47 -14.24
CA ALA A 419 -15.07 18.90 -13.09
C ALA A 419 -14.32 19.91 -12.21
N MET A 420 -13.05 19.66 -11.92
CA MET A 420 -12.20 20.53 -11.11
C MET A 420 -11.99 21.88 -11.79
N ASN A 421 -11.66 21.88 -13.10
CA ASN A 421 -11.47 23.09 -13.89
C ASN A 421 -12.76 23.93 -14.08
N ALA A 422 -13.94 23.32 -13.96
CA ALA A 422 -15.21 24.05 -13.99
C ALA A 422 -15.54 24.74 -12.66
N GLY A 423 -15.00 24.23 -11.54
CA GLY A 423 -15.22 24.75 -10.19
C GLY A 423 -14.26 25.86 -9.76
N SER A 424 -13.08 25.97 -10.39
CA SER A 424 -12.00 26.94 -10.07
C SER A 424 -12.31 28.41 -10.39
#